data_AF-A0A1R4H4R9-F1
#
_entry.id   AF-A0A1R4H4R9-F1
#
_cell.length_a   1.000
_cell.length_b   1.000
_cell.length_c   1.000
_cell.angle_alpha   90.00
_cell.angle_beta   90.00
_cell.angle_gamma   90.00
#
_symmetry.space_group_name_H-M   'P 1'
#
loop_
_entity.id
_entity.type
_entity.pdbx_description
1 polymer ?
#
loop_
_entity_poly.entity_id
_entity_poly.type
_entity_poly.pdbx_seq_one_letter_code
_entity_poly.pdbx_strand_id
1 'polypeptide(L)'
;MYWDVKIVKPLADYQLYVEVEDGRCGVFDVKPYLDKGVFRELKNIYYFIQVDILFGAITWPNEQDIAPETLLANLLPIELSGNANVHTV
;
A
#
# COMPACT_ATOMS: atom_id res chain seq x y z
N MET A 1 -0.72 12.35 -10.80
CA MET A 1 0.36 11.78 -11.63
C MET A 1 0.09 10.30 -11.86
N TYR A 2 0.78 9.65 -12.81
CA TYR A 2 0.57 8.21 -13.11
C TYR A 2 0.87 7.29 -11.91
N TRP A 3 1.60 7.80 -10.92
CA TRP A 3 1.98 7.11 -9.70
C TRP A 3 1.08 7.43 -8.50
N ASP A 4 0.08 8.31 -8.64
CA ASP A 4 -0.79 8.67 -7.51
C ASP A 4 -1.47 7.41 -7.01
N VAL A 5 -1.41 7.18 -5.70
CA VAL A 5 -2.20 6.13 -5.06
C VAL A 5 -3.67 6.51 -5.11
N LYS A 6 -4.51 5.58 -5.55
CA LYS A 6 -5.97 5.72 -5.58
C LYS A 6 -6.67 4.87 -4.54
N ILE A 7 -6.10 3.71 -4.23
CA ILE A 7 -6.63 2.81 -3.22
C ILE A 7 -5.46 2.38 -2.33
N VAL A 8 -5.67 2.46 -1.03
CA VAL A 8 -4.81 1.84 -0.02
C VAL A 8 -5.69 1.09 0.96
N LYS A 9 -5.30 -0.14 1.32
CA LYS A 9 -5.98 -0.92 2.37
C LYS A 9 -4.93 -1.57 3.26
N PRO A 10 -5.02 -1.41 4.59
CA PRO A 10 -4.15 -2.15 5.48
C PRO A 10 -4.50 -3.63 5.43
N LEU A 11 -3.45 -4.46 5.40
CA LEU A 11 -3.51 -5.91 5.50
C LEU A 11 -2.87 -6.35 6.81
N ALA A 12 -2.94 -7.65 7.11
CA ALA A 12 -2.20 -8.23 8.21
C ALA A 12 -0.67 -8.08 8.01
N ASP A 13 0.09 -8.28 9.08
CA ASP A 13 1.57 -8.32 9.04
C ASP A 13 2.24 -7.06 8.46
N TYR A 14 1.65 -5.88 8.74
CA TYR A 14 2.14 -4.56 8.30
C TYR A 14 2.29 -4.43 6.78
N GLN A 15 1.40 -5.08 6.04
CA GLN A 15 1.31 -4.95 4.59
C GLN A 15 0.21 -3.99 4.18
N LEU A 16 0.38 -3.36 3.02
CA LEU A 16 -0.63 -2.51 2.39
C LEU A 16 -0.96 -3.08 1.02
N TYR A 17 -2.25 -3.23 0.73
CA TYR A 17 -2.71 -3.32 -0.65
C TYR A 17 -2.76 -1.91 -1.24
N VAL A 18 -2.26 -1.74 -2.46
CA VAL A 18 -2.14 -0.44 -3.13
C VAL A 18 -2.58 -0.57 -4.58
N GLU A 19 -3.37 0.39 -5.07
CA GLU A 19 -3.61 0.63 -6.50
C GLU A 19 -3.18 2.05 -6.83
N VAL A 20 -2.43 2.21 -7.93
CA VAL A 20 -2.02 3.53 -8.46
C VAL A 20 -2.78 3.89 -9.73
N GLU A 21 -2.72 5.17 -10.11
CA GLU A 21 -3.51 5.76 -11.20
C GLU A 21 -3.36 5.04 -12.55
N ASP A 22 -2.19 4.46 -12.86
CA ASP A 22 -1.98 3.74 -14.11
C ASP A 22 -2.48 2.28 -14.10
N GLY A 23 -3.20 1.88 -13.04
CA GLY A 23 -3.81 0.56 -12.90
C GLY A 23 -2.88 -0.52 -12.33
N ARG A 24 -1.61 -0.21 -12.07
CA ARG A 24 -0.75 -1.13 -11.32
C ARG A 24 -1.27 -1.26 -9.89
N CYS A 25 -1.36 -2.51 -9.43
CA CYS A 25 -1.75 -2.83 -8.07
C CYS A 25 -0.83 -3.88 -7.47
N GLY A 26 -0.72 -3.88 -6.15
CA GLY A 26 0.23 -4.75 -5.46
C GLY A 26 0.14 -4.73 -3.94
N VAL A 27 1.04 -5.50 -3.33
CA VAL A 27 1.30 -5.48 -1.89
C VAL A 27 2.60 -4.72 -1.62
N PHE A 28 2.56 -3.79 -0.67
CA PHE A 28 3.73 -3.09 -0.16
C PHE A 28 3.99 -3.51 1.29
N ASP A 29 5.21 -3.97 1.60
CA ASP A 29 5.61 -4.40 2.94
C ASP A 29 6.25 -3.24 3.71
N VAL A 30 5.65 -2.85 4.84
CA VAL A 30 6.11 -1.73 5.67
C VAL A 30 7.12 -2.17 6.74
N LYS A 31 7.30 -3.48 6.97
CA LYS A 31 8.23 -4.02 7.99
C LYS A 31 9.67 -3.49 7.88
N PRO A 32 10.27 -3.34 6.67
CA PRO A 32 11.64 -2.80 6.54
C PRO A 32 11.83 -1.37 7.05
N TYR A 33 10.74 -0.65 7.36
CA TYR A 33 10.75 0.74 7.82
C TYR A 33 10.43 0.88 9.31
N LEU A 34 9.83 -0.13 9.94
CA LEU A 34 9.32 -0.05 11.32
C LEU A 34 10.38 0.31 12.37
N ASP A 35 11.67 0.12 12.09
CA ASP A 35 12.76 0.47 13.01
C ASP A 35 13.43 1.82 12.69
N LYS A 36 12.94 2.55 11.68
CA LYS A 36 13.56 3.76 11.15
C LYS A 36 12.79 5.02 11.58
N GLY A 37 13.44 5.86 12.39
CA GLY A 37 12.97 7.23 12.67
C GLY A 37 11.49 7.29 13.09
N VAL A 38 10.74 8.15 12.41
CA VAL A 38 9.30 8.41 12.64
C VAL A 38 8.40 7.21 12.33
N PHE A 39 8.84 6.25 11.51
CA PHE A 39 8.06 5.06 11.18
C PHE A 39 7.96 4.04 12.32
N ARG A 40 8.68 4.24 13.43
CA ARG A 40 8.55 3.39 14.63
C ARG A 40 7.14 3.42 15.23
N GLU A 41 6.39 4.49 15.01
CA GLU A 41 5.00 4.60 15.45
C GLU A 41 4.10 3.59 14.74
N LEU A 42 4.45 3.19 13.52
CA LEU A 42 3.72 2.18 12.75
C LEU A 42 3.79 0.78 13.39
N LYS A 43 4.66 0.53 14.38
CA LYS A 43 4.64 -0.71 15.17
C LYS A 43 3.38 -0.85 16.02
N ASN A 44 2.67 0.24 16.28
CA ASN A 44 1.34 0.16 16.87
C ASN A 44 0.34 -0.17 15.77
N ILE A 45 -0.22 -1.39 15.79
CA ILE A 45 -1.16 -1.84 14.77
C ILE A 45 -2.38 -0.92 14.63
N TYR A 46 -2.90 -0.38 15.74
CA TYR A 46 -4.05 0.55 15.71
C TYR A 46 -3.70 1.90 15.07
N TYR A 47 -2.42 2.25 15.07
CA TYR A 47 -1.92 3.42 14.37
C TYR A 47 -1.66 3.12 12.90
N PHE A 48 -1.02 1.98 12.60
CA PHE A 48 -0.76 1.51 11.25
C PHE A 48 -2.03 1.43 10.38
N ILE A 49 -3.14 0.92 10.92
CA ILE A 49 -4.39 0.80 10.17
C ILE A 49 -5.08 2.14 9.86
N GLN A 50 -4.59 3.26 10.41
CA GLN A 50 -5.06 4.61 10.09
C GLN A 50 -4.41 5.17 8.82
N VAL A 51 -3.79 4.31 8.01
CA VAL A 51 -3.25 4.65 6.70
C VAL A 51 -4.32 5.31 5.83
N ASP A 52 -3.93 6.39 5.16
CA ASP A 52 -4.81 7.14 4.24
C ASP A 52 -4.00 7.67 3.05
N ILE A 53 -4.69 8.31 2.10
CA ILE A 53 -4.08 8.92 0.92
C ILE A 53 -4.20 10.44 1.04
N LEU A 54 -3.06 11.13 1.01
CA LEU A 54 -2.98 12.58 0.96
C LEU A 54 -2.10 13.01 -0.22
N PHE A 55 -2.66 13.85 -1.11
CA PHE A 55 -1.98 14.33 -2.33
C PHE A 55 -1.37 13.21 -3.20
N GLY A 56 -1.99 12.02 -3.23
CA GLY A 56 -1.54 10.88 -4.02
C GLY A 56 -0.44 10.02 -3.35
N ALA A 57 -0.03 10.35 -2.13
CA ALA A 57 0.91 9.55 -1.34
C ALA A 57 0.20 8.78 -0.22
N ILE A 58 0.80 7.66 0.20
CA ILE A 58 0.39 6.91 1.39
C ILE A 58 0.86 7.69 2.62
N THR A 59 -0.05 8.00 3.54
CA THR A 59 0.24 8.81 4.73
C THR A 59 -0.39 8.24 6.00
N TRP A 60 0.14 8.66 7.15
CA TRP A 60 -0.42 8.42 8.49
C TRP A 60 -0.70 9.74 9.23
N PRO A 61 -1.51 9.74 10.30
CA PRO A 61 -1.96 10.96 10.99
C PRO A 61 -0.86 11.89 11.52
N ASN A 62 0.35 11.38 11.79
CA ASN A 62 1.49 12.18 12.26
C ASN A 62 2.47 12.49 11.12
N GLU A 63 1.92 12.66 9.92
CA GLU A 63 2.61 13.17 8.73
C GLU A 63 3.71 12.25 8.17
N GLN A 64 3.80 10.99 8.63
CA GLN A 64 4.65 10.02 7.94
C GLN A 64 4.04 9.69 6.59
N ASP A 65 4.88 9.66 5.55
CA ASP A 65 4.49 9.29 4.20
C ASP A 65 5.47 8.30 3.57
N ILE A 66 4.98 7.54 2.57
CA ILE A 66 5.85 6.78 1.68
C ILE A 66 5.96 7.52 0.36
N ALA A 67 7.18 7.97 0.04
CA ALA A 67 7.47 8.59 -1.24
C ALA A 67 7.11 7.65 -2.42
N PRO A 68 6.54 8.19 -3.52
CA PRO A 68 6.09 7.39 -4.66
C PRO A 68 7.18 6.49 -5.25
N GLU A 69 8.43 6.96 -5.32
CA GLU A 69 9.55 6.19 -5.84
C GLU A 69 9.85 4.96 -4.96
N THR A 70 9.76 5.13 -3.64
CA THR A 70 9.97 4.04 -2.68
C THR A 70 8.84 3.04 -2.77
N LEU A 71 7.59 3.53 -2.86
CA LEU A 71 6.41 2.70 -3.04
C LEU A 71 6.53 1.84 -4.30
N LEU A 72 6.74 2.47 -5.46
CA LEU A 72 6.77 1.78 -6.75
C LEU A 72 7.94 0.81 -6.88
N ALA A 73 9.10 1.12 -6.30
CA ALA A 73 10.27 0.24 -6.37
C ALA A 73 10.11 -1.05 -5.57
N ASN A 74 9.22 -1.07 -4.56
CA ASN A 74 9.05 -2.22 -3.66
C ASN A 74 7.62 -2.78 -3.67
N LEU A 75 6.77 -2.31 -4.58
CA LEU A 75 5.42 -2.81 -4.76
C LEU A 75 5.49 -4.19 -5.42
N LEU A 76 5.04 -5.22 -4.71
CA LEU A 76 4.94 -6.58 -5.24
C LEU A 76 3.64 -6.70 -6.03
N PRO A 77 3.68 -6.86 -7.37
CA PRO A 77 2.47 -6.91 -8.17
C PRO A 77 1.58 -8.09 -7.79
N ILE A 78 0.27 -7.86 -7.74
CA ILE A 78 -0.70 -8.95 -7.68
C ILE A 78 -1.31 -9.04 -9.07
N GLU A 79 -1.01 -10.11 -9.80
CA GLU A 79 -1.73 -10.41 -11.03
C GLU A 79 -3.16 -10.82 -10.64
N LEU A 80 -4.15 -10.04 -11.09
CA LEU A 80 -5.53 -10.50 -11.08
C LEU A 80 -5.61 -11.66 -12.07
N SER A 81 -5.47 -12.90 -11.59
CA SER A 81 -5.74 -14.07 -12.41
C SER A 81 -7.22 -14.04 -12.79
N GLY A 82 -7.54 -13.49 -13.96
CA GLY A 82 -8.85 -13.61 -14.58
C GLY A 82 -9.07 -15.07 -14.94
N ASN A 83 -9.79 -15.80 -14.09
CA ASN A 83 -10.41 -17.08 -14.45
C ASN A 83 -11.56 -17.39 -13.47
N ALA A 84 -12.75 -16.94 -13.83
CA ALA A 84 -13.97 -17.70 -13.56
C ALA A 84 -14.56 -18.06 -14.92
N ASN A 85 -14.19 -19.25 -15.40
CA ASN A 85 -14.80 -19.88 -16.56
C ASN A 85 -16.32 -19.95 -16.35
N VAL A 86 -17.05 -19.39 -17.31
CA VAL A 86 -18.45 -19.75 -17.57
C VAL A 86 -18.49 -21.21 -17.98
N HIS A 87 -18.80 -22.10 -17.05
CA HIS A 87 -19.28 -23.44 -17.40
C HIS A 87 -20.79 -23.46 -17.27
N THR A 88 -21.43 -23.18 -18.40
CA THR A 88 -22.77 -23.65 -18.72
C THR A 88 -22.68 -25.16 -18.94
N VAL A 89 -23.36 -25.95 -18.09
CA VAL A 89 -24.05 -27.20 -18.46
C VAL A 89 -25.36 -27.27 -17.67
#